data_AF-A0A7X5ZB06-F1
#
_entry.id   AF-A0A7X5ZB06-F1
#
_cell.length_a   1.000
_cell.length_b   1.000
_cell.length_c   1.000
_cell.angle_alpha   90.00
_cell.angle_beta   90.00
_cell.angle_gamma   90.00
#
_symmetry.space_group_name_H-M   'P 1'
#
loop_
_entity.id
_entity.type
_entity.pdbx_description
1 polymer ?
#
loop_
_entity_poly.entity_id
_entity_poly.type
_entity_poly.pdbx_seq_one_letter_code
_entity_poly.pdbx_strand_id
1 'polypeptide(L)'
;MSIVQSSNTSSNKGLRFYAMVNCVLLIAMAASLWYLAGRADQHSIPPNTTVGFRSEHTLVSAAGWYAAQRAGFHFAAIAVSIIVALEIVVVYLRRTSPMWLLIVPTVGWLALVGAVVVAAGHADAAALSVIPGADLR
;
A
#
# COMPACT_ATOMS: atom_id res chain seq x y z
N MET A 1 -15.92 -15.91 47.05
CA MET A 1 -16.11 -14.89 46.00
C MET A 1 -15.13 -15.22 44.88
N SER A 2 -15.50 -16.09 43.94
CA SER A 2 -14.61 -16.52 42.85
C SER A 2 -14.67 -15.51 41.70
N ILE A 3 -13.55 -14.87 41.44
CA ILE A 3 -13.38 -13.90 40.37
C ILE A 3 -13.52 -14.62 39.03
N VAL A 4 -14.43 -14.10 38.20
CA VAL A 4 -14.70 -14.50 36.82
C VAL A 4 -13.40 -14.47 36.00
N GLN A 5 -12.82 -15.64 35.73
CA GLN A 5 -11.53 -15.78 35.01
C GLN A 5 -11.69 -16.44 33.62
N SER A 6 -12.91 -16.45 33.06
CA SER A 6 -13.24 -17.25 31.86
C SER A 6 -13.29 -16.48 30.52
N SER A 7 -13.13 -15.15 30.48
CA SER A 7 -13.33 -14.37 29.24
C SER A 7 -12.04 -13.98 28.49
N ASN A 8 -10.86 -14.02 29.12
CA ASN A 8 -9.63 -13.46 28.53
C ASN A 8 -8.93 -14.35 27.51
N THR A 9 -9.16 -15.67 27.51
CA THR A 9 -8.45 -16.61 26.62
C THR A 9 -9.05 -16.69 25.22
N SER A 10 -10.36 -16.51 25.06
CA SER A 10 -11.02 -16.51 23.75
C SER A 10 -10.77 -15.20 22.98
N SER A 11 -10.87 -14.06 23.68
CA SER A 11 -10.61 -12.73 23.12
C SER A 11 -9.20 -12.59 22.52
N ASN A 12 -8.18 -13.12 23.21
CA ASN A 12 -6.79 -13.08 22.74
C ASN A 12 -6.53 -13.94 21.49
N LYS A 13 -7.29 -15.03 21.27
CA LYS A 13 -7.15 -15.87 20.07
C LYS A 13 -7.71 -15.16 18.85
N GLY A 14 -8.92 -14.59 18.96
CA GLY A 14 -9.54 -13.82 17.88
C GLY A 14 -8.69 -12.63 17.46
N LEU A 15 -8.08 -11.94 18.43
CA LEU A 15 -7.24 -10.79 18.16
C LEU A 15 -5.93 -11.13 17.45
N ARG A 16 -5.30 -12.25 17.82
CA ARG A 16 -4.11 -12.75 17.12
C ARG A 16 -4.44 -13.18 15.69
N PHE A 17 -5.59 -13.83 15.50
CA PHE A 17 -6.07 -14.18 14.16
C PHE A 17 -6.28 -12.94 13.30
N TYR A 18 -6.95 -11.91 13.83
CA TYR A 18 -7.13 -10.62 13.16
C TYR A 18 -5.78 -10.00 12.75
N ALA A 19 -4.81 -9.93 13.68
CA ALA A 19 -3.49 -9.37 13.39
C ALA A 19 -2.74 -10.17 12.31
N MET A 20 -2.81 -11.51 12.35
CA MET A 20 -2.22 -12.38 11.33
C MET A 20 -2.84 -12.15 9.95
N VAL A 21 -4.17 -12.08 9.86
CA VAL A 21 -4.87 -11.83 8.60
C VAL A 21 -4.45 -10.48 8.00
N ASN A 22 -4.37 -9.42 8.82
CA ASN A 22 -3.93 -8.10 8.35
C ASN A 22 -2.48 -8.12 7.84
N CYS A 23 -1.57 -8.75 8.59
CA CYS A 23 -0.17 -8.89 8.17
C CYS A 23 -0.06 -9.62 6.82
N VAL A 24 -0.79 -10.74 6.66
CA VAL A 24 -0.79 -11.50 5.40
C VAL A 24 -1.35 -10.65 4.25
N LEU A 25 -2.44 -9.90 4.47
CA LEU A 25 -3.02 -9.03 3.46
C LEU A 25 -2.05 -7.92 3.02
N LEU A 26 -1.38 -7.27 3.96
CA LEU A 26 -0.42 -6.22 3.65
C LEU A 26 0.82 -6.77 2.91
N ILE A 27 1.30 -7.95 3.29
CA ILE A 27 2.38 -8.64 2.57
C ILE A 27 1.95 -8.99 1.14
N ALA A 28 0.74 -9.54 0.97
CA ALA A 28 0.19 -9.86 -0.35
C ALA A 28 0.03 -8.60 -1.21
N MET A 29 -0.38 -7.48 -0.61
CA MET A 29 -0.46 -6.18 -1.28
C MET A 29 0.91 -5.69 -1.71
N ALA A 30 1.91 -5.73 -0.83
CA ALA A 30 3.29 -5.34 -1.14
C ALA A 30 3.86 -6.18 -2.30
N ALA A 31 3.67 -7.50 -2.25
CA ALA A 31 4.09 -8.41 -3.31
C ALA A 31 3.38 -8.10 -4.65
N SER A 32 2.08 -7.82 -4.60
CA SER A 32 1.29 -7.43 -5.78
C SER A 32 1.77 -6.12 -6.39
N LEU A 33 2.09 -5.12 -5.56
CA LEU A 33 2.63 -3.84 -6.01
C LEU A 33 4.02 -3.98 -6.62
N TRP A 34 4.90 -4.80 -6.03
CA TRP A 34 6.21 -5.12 -6.63
C TRP A 34 6.08 -5.86 -7.96
N TYR A 35 5.14 -6.79 -8.05
CA TYR A 35 4.81 -7.45 -9.31
C TYR A 35 4.35 -6.45 -10.37
N LEU A 36 3.44 -5.52 -10.01
CA LEU A 36 2.98 -4.47 -10.91
C LEU A 36 4.09 -3.48 -11.29
N ALA A 37 4.98 -3.13 -10.36
CA ALA A 37 6.14 -2.29 -10.64
C ALA A 37 7.07 -2.95 -11.68
N GLY A 38 7.37 -4.24 -11.53
CA GLY A 38 8.14 -4.99 -12.51
C GLY A 38 7.44 -5.09 -13.88
N ARG A 39 6.11 -5.26 -13.89
CA ARG A 39 5.31 -5.23 -15.13
C ARG A 39 5.34 -3.84 -15.78
N ALA A 40 5.32 -2.77 -14.99
CA ALA A 40 5.39 -1.40 -15.48
C ALA A 40 6.74 -1.09 -16.13
N ASP A 41 7.85 -1.59 -15.58
CA ASP A 41 9.19 -1.47 -16.19
C ASP A 41 9.26 -2.12 -17.57
N GLN A 42 8.51 -3.22 -17.78
CA GLN A 42 8.43 -3.93 -19.05
C GLN A 42 7.43 -3.31 -20.05
N HIS A 43 6.85 -2.14 -19.76
CA HIS A 43 5.77 -1.53 -20.57
C HIS A 43 4.59 -2.49 -20.81
N SER A 44 4.39 -3.44 -19.90
CA SER A 44 3.48 -4.57 -20.09
C SER A 44 2.10 -4.35 -19.46
N ILE A 45 1.82 -3.11 -19.07
CA ILE A 45 0.53 -2.63 -18.57
C ILE A 45 -0.06 -1.73 -19.66
N PRO A 46 -0.91 -2.27 -20.55
CA PRO A 46 -1.47 -1.48 -21.65
C PRO A 46 -2.30 -0.31 -21.11
N PRO A 47 -2.32 0.83 -21.82
CA PRO A 47 -3.21 1.94 -21.50
C PRO A 47 -4.65 1.46 -21.39
N ASN A 48 -5.29 1.77 -20.26
CA ASN A 48 -6.66 1.36 -20.00
C ASN A 48 -7.38 2.44 -19.17
N THR A 49 -8.67 2.61 -19.43
CA THR A 49 -9.52 3.56 -18.72
C THR A 49 -10.04 3.03 -17.39
N THR A 50 -9.90 1.74 -17.09
CA THR A 50 -10.51 1.13 -15.89
C THR A 50 -9.55 0.86 -14.73
N VAL A 51 -8.25 0.62 -14.97
CA VAL A 51 -7.29 0.18 -13.93
C VAL A 51 -5.95 0.92 -14.08
N GLY A 52 -5.33 1.32 -12.96
CA GLY A 52 -4.02 2.00 -12.92
C GLY A 52 -4.07 3.43 -12.37
N PHE A 53 -2.89 4.04 -12.21
CA PHE A 53 -2.75 5.46 -11.88
C PHE A 53 -3.24 6.31 -13.05
N ARG A 54 -4.26 7.13 -12.82
CA ARG A 54 -4.97 7.88 -13.85
C ARG A 54 -5.01 9.36 -13.49
N SER A 55 -4.56 10.17 -14.42
CA SER A 55 -4.74 11.62 -14.49
C SER A 55 -5.01 12.04 -15.93
N GLU A 56 -5.43 13.28 -16.13
CA GLU A 56 -5.61 13.87 -17.46
C GLU A 56 -4.34 13.71 -18.31
N HIS A 57 -3.17 13.82 -17.69
CA HIS A 57 -1.87 13.71 -18.35
C HIS A 57 -1.53 12.26 -18.75
N THR A 58 -1.85 11.28 -17.91
CA THR A 58 -1.60 9.86 -18.22
C THR A 58 -2.41 9.32 -19.40
N LEU A 59 -3.58 9.90 -19.67
CA LEU A 59 -4.48 9.43 -20.73
C LEU A 59 -4.22 10.09 -22.08
N VAL A 60 -3.46 11.19 -22.11
CA VAL A 60 -3.15 11.96 -23.33
C VAL A 60 -2.05 11.30 -24.16
N SER A 61 -1.16 10.52 -23.54
CA SER A 61 -0.08 9.85 -24.27
C SER A 61 0.29 8.49 -23.68
N ALA A 62 0.68 7.55 -24.55
CA ALA A 62 1.19 6.24 -24.12
C ALA A 62 2.48 6.38 -23.30
N ALA A 63 3.35 7.35 -23.63
CA ALA A 63 4.56 7.63 -22.87
C ALA A 63 4.24 8.09 -21.44
N GLY A 64 3.30 9.02 -21.27
CA GLY A 64 2.82 9.49 -19.97
C GLY A 64 2.17 8.38 -19.16
N TRP A 65 1.40 7.50 -19.81
CA TRP A 65 0.84 6.31 -19.17
C TRP A 65 1.91 5.41 -18.55
N TYR A 66 2.91 5.00 -19.34
CA TYR A 66 3.95 4.08 -18.85
C TYR A 66 4.84 4.72 -17.77
N ALA A 67 5.19 6.01 -17.93
CA ALA A 67 5.96 6.75 -16.92
C ALA A 67 5.21 6.82 -15.59
N ALA A 68 3.90 7.09 -15.63
CA ALA A 68 3.06 7.17 -14.45
C ALA A 68 2.88 5.81 -13.75
N GLN A 69 2.60 4.74 -14.49
CA GLN A 69 2.48 3.40 -13.88
C GLN A 69 3.81 2.99 -13.23
N ARG A 70 4.94 3.26 -13.91
CA ARG A 70 6.26 2.95 -13.38
C ARG A 70 6.54 3.69 -12.08
N ALA A 71 6.40 5.01 -12.07
CA ALA A 71 6.62 5.81 -10.88
C ALA A 71 5.63 5.46 -9.76
N GLY A 72 4.34 5.43 -10.07
CA GLY A 72 3.27 5.15 -9.11
C GLY A 72 3.40 3.79 -8.44
N PHE A 73 3.63 2.72 -9.21
CA PHE A 73 3.76 1.37 -8.63
C PHE A 73 5.06 1.21 -7.83
N HIS A 74 6.19 1.78 -8.26
CA HIS A 74 7.43 1.74 -7.48
C HIS A 74 7.29 2.50 -6.16
N PHE A 75 6.76 3.72 -6.18
CA PHE A 75 6.53 4.51 -4.96
C PHE A 75 5.55 3.81 -4.02
N ALA A 76 4.44 3.29 -4.55
CA ALA A 76 3.49 2.52 -3.76
C ALA A 76 4.14 1.27 -3.16
N ALA A 77 4.88 0.48 -3.96
CA ALA A 77 5.54 -0.73 -3.49
C ALA A 77 6.53 -0.45 -2.34
N ILE A 78 7.35 0.60 -2.47
CA ILE A 78 8.28 1.02 -1.42
C ILE A 78 7.53 1.44 -0.16
N ALA A 79 6.53 2.32 -0.29
CA ALA A 79 5.79 2.83 0.86
C ALA A 79 5.04 1.71 1.61
N VAL A 80 4.39 0.79 0.89
CA VAL A 80 3.73 -0.37 1.51
C VAL A 80 4.75 -1.32 2.15
N SER A 81 5.92 -1.51 1.55
CA SER A 81 6.99 -2.33 2.16
C SER A 81 7.47 -1.74 3.50
N ILE A 82 7.57 -0.40 3.59
CA ILE A 82 7.92 0.29 4.85
C ILE A 82 6.81 0.10 5.89
N ILE A 83 5.53 0.24 5.51
CA ILE A 83 4.40 0.03 6.41
C ILE A 83 4.40 -1.40 6.97
N VAL A 84 4.56 -2.40 6.09
CA VAL A 84 4.66 -3.81 6.48
C VAL A 84 5.81 -4.04 7.47
N ALA A 85 7.00 -3.50 7.18
CA ALA A 85 8.15 -3.66 8.06
C ALA A 85 7.89 -3.05 9.45
N LEU A 86 7.31 -1.85 9.50
CA LEU A 86 6.96 -1.19 10.76
C LEU A 86 5.90 -1.97 11.54
N GLU A 87 4.86 -2.48 10.88
CA GLU A 87 3.86 -3.31 11.54
C GLU A 87 4.47 -4.56 12.16
N ILE A 88 5.30 -5.29 11.41
CA ILE A 88 5.97 -6.50 11.89
C ILE A 88 6.84 -6.17 13.12
N VAL A 89 7.59 -5.06 13.07
CA VAL A 89 8.43 -4.61 14.19
C VAL A 89 7.57 -4.30 15.42
N VAL A 90 6.48 -3.54 15.28
CA VAL A 90 5.63 -3.18 16.43
C VAL A 90 4.93 -4.42 16.98
N VAL A 91 4.40 -5.29 16.13
CA VAL A 91 3.79 -6.56 16.56
C VAL A 91 4.81 -7.42 17.29
N TYR A 92 6.05 -7.52 16.81
CA TYR A 92 7.10 -8.30 17.46
C TYR A 92 7.48 -7.72 18.84
N LEU A 93 7.70 -6.41 18.94
CA LEU A 93 8.11 -5.73 20.18
C LEU A 93 6.99 -5.63 21.22
N ARG A 94 5.73 -5.50 20.78
CA ARG A 94 4.56 -5.27 21.66
C ARG A 94 3.58 -6.45 21.69
N ARG A 95 4.01 -7.64 21.27
CA ARG A 95 3.19 -8.88 21.16
C ARG A 95 2.40 -9.28 22.40
N THR A 96 2.77 -8.79 23.58
CA THR A 96 2.13 -9.12 24.85
C THR A 96 0.94 -8.22 25.18
N SER A 97 0.81 -7.07 24.52
CA SER A 97 -0.27 -6.12 24.78
C SER A 97 -1.34 -6.18 23.70
N PRO A 98 -2.57 -6.60 24.03
CA PRO A 98 -3.64 -6.78 23.05
C PRO A 98 -4.04 -5.46 22.38
N MET A 99 -3.94 -4.31 23.05
CA MET A 99 -4.26 -3.02 22.42
C MET A 99 -3.42 -2.74 21.17
N TRP A 100 -2.13 -3.12 21.16
CA TRP A 100 -1.27 -2.91 20.00
C TRP A 100 -1.66 -3.79 18.81
N LEU A 101 -2.24 -4.97 19.05
CA LEU A 101 -2.72 -5.85 17.99
C LEU A 101 -3.98 -5.30 17.28
N LEU A 102 -4.70 -4.35 17.90
CA LEU A 102 -5.82 -3.63 17.27
C LEU A 102 -5.37 -2.34 16.57
N ILE A 103 -4.56 -1.54 17.26
CA ILE A 103 -4.18 -0.21 16.80
C ILE A 103 -3.28 -0.28 15.58
N VAL A 104 -2.27 -1.16 15.60
CA VAL A 104 -1.24 -1.21 14.56
C VAL A 104 -1.82 -1.48 13.18
N PRO A 105 -2.64 -2.54 12.97
CA PRO A 105 -3.24 -2.78 11.66
C PRO A 105 -4.10 -1.60 11.19
N THR A 106 -4.89 -1.01 12.09
CA THR A 106 -5.76 0.11 11.76
C THR A 106 -4.96 1.32 11.28
N VAL A 107 -3.87 1.65 11.97
CA VAL A 107 -2.97 2.75 11.60
C VAL A 107 -2.23 2.44 10.29
N GLY A 108 -1.79 1.19 10.07
CA GLY A 108 -1.13 0.80 8.83
C GLY A 108 -2.04 0.91 7.60
N TRP A 109 -3.33 0.56 7.74
CA TRP A 109 -4.31 0.78 6.67
C TRP A 109 -4.52 2.27 6.35
N LEU A 110 -4.56 3.14 7.37
CA LEU A 110 -4.64 4.59 7.15
C LEU A 110 -3.37 5.13 6.47
N ALA A 111 -2.20 4.68 6.91
CA ALA A 111 -0.92 5.04 6.30
C ALA A 111 -0.85 4.57 4.83
N LEU A 112 -1.39 3.39 4.53
CA LEU A 112 -1.47 2.84 3.18
C LEU A 112 -2.32 3.71 2.27
N VAL A 113 -3.49 4.17 2.72
CA VAL A 113 -4.32 5.11 1.94
C VAL A 113 -3.55 6.38 1.62
N GLY A 114 -2.87 6.96 2.61
CA GLY A 114 -2.02 8.13 2.41
C GLY A 114 -0.88 7.87 1.41
N ALA A 115 -0.21 6.73 1.52
CA ALA A 115 0.87 6.33 0.62
C ALA A 115 0.40 6.20 -0.83
N VAL A 116 -0.78 5.62 -1.07
CA VAL A 116 -1.34 5.49 -2.42
C VAL A 116 -1.68 6.86 -3.02
N VAL A 117 -2.20 7.81 -2.22
CA VAL A 117 -2.46 9.18 -2.67
C VAL A 117 -1.17 9.89 -3.06
N VAL A 118 -0.12 9.78 -2.23
CA VAL A 118 1.19 10.36 -2.54
C VAL A 118 1.80 9.72 -3.79
N ALA A 119 1.67 8.40 -3.95
CA ALA A 119 2.13 7.69 -5.14
C ALA A 119 1.39 8.15 -6.40
N ALA A 120 0.09 8.47 -6.30
CA ALA A 120 -0.67 9.04 -7.41
C ALA A 120 -0.14 10.42 -7.83
N GLY A 121 0.24 11.27 -6.87
CA GLY A 121 0.89 12.55 -7.17
C GLY A 121 2.24 12.39 -7.89
N HIS A 122 3.06 11.40 -7.48
CA HIS A 122 4.33 11.10 -8.17
C HIS A 122 4.11 10.51 -9.56
N ALA A 123 3.07 9.69 -9.72
CA ALA A 123 2.66 9.15 -11.01
C ALA A 123 2.28 10.27 -11.99
N ASP A 124 1.53 11.27 -11.51
CA ASP A 124 1.11 12.41 -12.32
C ASP A 124 2.31 13.32 -12.71
N ALA A 125 3.19 13.62 -11.75
CA ALA A 125 4.42 14.35 -12.03
C ALA A 125 5.33 13.64 -13.06
N ALA A 126 5.39 12.30 -13.01
CA ALA A 126 6.11 11.50 -13.99
C ALA A 126 5.45 11.49 -15.37
N ALA A 127 4.11 11.59 -15.45
CA ALA A 127 3.40 11.72 -16.71
C ALA A 127 3.71 13.07 -17.38
N LEU A 128 3.72 14.14 -16.60
CA LEU A 128 3.99 15.50 -17.06
C LEU A 128 5.40 15.64 -17.65
N SER A 129 6.42 15.06 -17.02
CA SER A 129 7.81 15.20 -17.44
C SER A 129 8.15 14.59 -18.81
N VAL A 130 7.26 13.74 -19.34
CA VAL A 130 7.45 13.06 -20.64
C VAL A 130 6.49 13.54 -21.72
N ILE A 131 5.59 14.47 -21.41
CA ILE A 131 4.64 15.06 -22.38
C ILE A 131 5.24 16.38 -22.91
N PRO A 132 5.56 16.47 -24.21
CA PRO A 132 6.09 17.69 -24.80
C PRO A 132 5.09 18.86 -24.63
N GLY A 133 5.52 19.96 -24.00
CA GLY A 133 4.72 21.17 -23.79
C GLY A 133 3.96 21.25 -22.46
N ALA A 134 4.14 20.28 -21.56
CA ALA A 134 3.56 20.31 -20.22
C ALA A 134 4.14 21.41 -19.31
N ASP A 135 5.38 21.85 -19.53
CA ASP A 135 6.07 22.89 -18.75
C ASP A 135 5.61 24.34 -19.03
N LEU A 136 4.62 24.54 -19.91
CA LEU A 136 4.18 25.87 -20.39
C LEU A 136 2.87 26.38 -19.75
N ARG A 137 2.47 25.86 -18.58
CA ARG A 137 1.30 26.36 -17.83
C ARG A 137 1.62 26.67 -16.38
#